data_AF-A0A222GEH1-F1
#
_entry.id   AF-A0A222GEH1-F1
#
_cell.length_a   1.000
_cell.length_b   1.000
_cell.length_c   1.000
_cell.angle_alpha   90.00
_cell.angle_beta   90.00
_cell.angle_gamma   90.00
#
_symmetry.space_group_name_H-M   'P 1'
#
loop_
_entity.id
_entity.type
_entity.pdbx_description
1 polymer ?
#
loop_
_entity_poly.entity_id
_entity_poly.type
_entity_poly.pdbx_seq_one_letter_code
_entity_poly.pdbx_strand_id
1 'polypeptide(L)' 'MSKKQAFWSIWIFFTFFVIIFFYAAGELKQMDIGKSIILTIIPLIVAYPIYRWVKGNDEFN' A
#
# COMPACT_ATOMS: atom_id res chain seq x y z
N MET A 1 -15.75 10.83 -5.97
CA MET A 1 -15.20 10.20 -4.74
C MET A 1 -14.33 11.24 -4.04
N SER A 2 -14.35 11.31 -2.70
CA SER A 2 -13.52 12.32 -2.03
C SER A 2 -12.03 12.00 -2.16
N LYS A 3 -11.13 13.00 -2.19
CA LYS A 3 -9.66 12.76 -2.17
C LYS A 3 -9.23 11.86 -1.01
N LYS A 4 -9.87 12.00 0.16
CA LYS A 4 -9.63 11.13 1.31
C LYS A 4 -10.00 9.68 1.01
N GLN A 5 -11.20 9.45 0.46
CA GLN A 5 -11.64 8.09 0.08
C GLN A 5 -10.74 7.49 -0.99
N ALA A 6 -10.37 8.26 -2.01
CA ALA A 6 -9.48 7.83 -3.10
C ALA A 6 -8.14 7.34 -2.57
N PHE A 7 -7.50 8.14 -1.70
CA PHE A 7 -6.24 7.77 -1.06
C PHE A 7 -6.36 6.43 -0.32
N TRP A 8 -7.36 6.30 0.57
CA TRP A 8 -7.50 5.09 1.37
C TRP A 8 -7.84 3.86 0.53
N SER A 9 -8.71 3.98 -0.47
CA SER A 9 -9.06 2.86 -1.35
C SER A 9 -7.84 2.33 -2.12
N ILE A 10 -7.03 3.22 -2.68
CA ILE A 10 -5.83 2.85 -3.44
C ILE A 10 -4.76 2.29 -2.52
N TRP A 11 -4.55 2.91 -1.36
CA TRP A 11 -3.57 2.46 -0.39
C TRP A 11 -3.91 1.07 0.17
N ILE A 12 -5.19 0.83 0.50
CA ILE A 12 -5.67 -0.49 0.97
C ILE A 12 -5.46 -1.53 -0.13
N PHE A 13 -5.86 -1.23 -1.37
CA PHE A 13 -5.67 -2.13 -2.51
C PHE A 13 -4.20 -2.49 -2.70
N PHE A 14 -3.32 -1.50 -2.69
CA PHE A 14 -1.87 -1.70 -2.80
C PHE A 14 -1.32 -2.56 -1.66
N THR A 15 -1.77 -2.30 -0.42
CA THR A 15 -1.34 -3.04 0.76
C THR A 15 -1.74 -4.51 0.66
N PHE A 16 -2.97 -4.81 0.24
CA PHE A 16 -3.42 -6.18 0.01
C PHE A 16 -2.63 -6.85 -1.12
N PHE A 17 -2.34 -6.13 -2.21
CA PHE A 17 -1.50 -6.64 -3.27
C PHE A 17 -0.11 -7.06 -2.77
N VAL A 18 0.54 -6.23 -1.95
CA VAL A 18 1.85 -6.55 -1.34
C VAL A 18 1.74 -7.80 -0.46
N ILE A 19 0.74 -7.88 0.41
CA ILE A 19 0.54 -9.05 1.29
C ILE A 19 0.37 -10.33 0.47
N ILE A 20 -0.48 -10.30 -0.56
CA ILE A 20 -0.73 -11.44 -1.45
C ILE A 20 0.53 -11.83 -2.22
N PHE A 21 1.30 -10.85 -2.69
CA PHE A 21 2.56 -11.09 -3.38
C PHE A 21 3.57 -11.83 -2.48
N PHE A 22 3.78 -11.35 -1.25
CA PHE A 22 4.67 -12.02 -0.29
C PHE A 22 4.13 -13.39 0.15
N TYR A 23 2.81 -13.56 0.22
CA TYR A 23 2.19 -14.87 0.45
C TYR A 23 2.52 -15.85 -0.68
N ALA A 24 2.33 -15.43 -1.94
CA ALA A 24 2.59 -16.25 -3.12
C ALA A 24 4.08 -16.57 -3.28
N ALA A 25 4.97 -15.65 -2.86
CA ALA A 25 6.42 -15.88 -2.80
C ALA A 25 6.82 -16.88 -1.70
N GLY A 26 5.90 -17.30 -0.82
CA GLY A 26 6.19 -18.20 0.30
C GLY A 26 6.88 -17.52 1.49
N GLU A 27 7.09 -16.21 1.42
CA GLU A 27 7.84 -15.43 2.42
C GLU A 27 7.09 -15.27 3.75
N LEU A 28 5.75 -15.41 3.74
CA LEU A 28 4.94 -15.31 4.96
C LEU A 28 5.04 -16.55 5.88
N LYS A 29 5.56 -17.70 5.40
CA LYS A 29 5.68 -18.91 6.24
C LYS A 29 6.77 -18.80 7.29
N GLN A 30 7.82 -18.03 7.01
CA GLN A 30 8.93 -17.75 7.94
C GLN A 30 9.02 -16.24 8.14
N MET A 31 8.03 -15.70 8.82
CA MET A 31 7.94 -14.28 9.09
C MET A 31 8.92 -13.90 10.20
N ASP A 32 10.10 -13.43 9.81
CA ASP A 32 11.06 -12.80 10.71
C ASP A 32 10.76 -11.29 10.89
N ILE A 33 11.46 -10.67 11.83
CA ILE A 33 11.32 -9.23 12.11
C ILE A 33 11.65 -8.39 10.88
N GLY A 34 12.65 -8.78 10.08
CA GLY A 34 13.05 -8.06 8.87
C GLY A 34 11.96 -8.04 7.81
N LYS A 35 11.34 -9.19 7.52
CA LYS A 35 10.21 -9.30 6.59
C LYS A 35 8.98 -8.53 7.08
N SER A 36 8.72 -8.55 8.38
CA SER A 36 7.63 -7.77 8.98
C SER A 36 7.84 -6.26 8.82
N ILE A 37 9.09 -5.81 9.00
CA ILE A 37 9.50 -4.42 8.73
C ILE A 37 9.30 -4.08 7.26
N ILE A 38 9.73 -4.95 6.34
CA ILE A 38 9.60 -4.74 4.88
C ILE A 38 8.12 -4.64 4.48
N LEU A 39 7.28 -5.57 4.95
CA LEU A 39 5.83 -5.58 4.71
C LEU A 39 5.13 -4.32 5.21
N THR A 40 5.68 -3.66 6.23
CA THR A 40 5.15 -2.41 6.79
C THR A 40 5.69 -1.19 6.06
N ILE A 41 6.99 -1.16 5.76
CA ILE A 41 7.67 -0.02 5.13
C ILE A 41 7.19 0.17 3.68
N ILE A 42 6.96 -0.90 2.92
CA ILE A 42 6.56 -0.79 1.51
C ILE A 42 5.24 -0.01 1.36
N PRO A 43 4.13 -0.36 2.05
CA PRO A 43 2.90 0.44 2.05
C PRO A 43 3.08 1.88 2.56
N LEU A 44 3.97 2.11 3.53
CA LEU A 44 4.23 3.44 4.07
C LEU A 44 4.96 4.34 3.06
N ILE A 45 5.99 3.83 2.39
CA ILE A 45 6.72 4.57 1.36
C ILE A 45 5.78 4.92 0.20
N VAL A 46 4.92 3.99 -0.22
CA VAL A 46 4.00 4.17 -1.35
C VAL A 46 2.82 5.08 -0.98
N ALA A 47 2.54 5.31 0.30
CA ALA A 47 1.54 6.29 0.72
C ALA A 47 1.85 7.71 0.18
N TYR A 48 3.11 8.13 0.15
CA TYR A 48 3.48 9.46 -0.34
C TYR A 48 3.17 9.68 -1.84
N PRO A 49 3.62 8.83 -2.79
CA PRO A 49 3.26 8.98 -4.19
C PRO A 49 1.75 8.84 -4.44
N ILE A 50 1.04 7.95 -3.71
CA ILE A 50 -0.43 7.88 -3.79
C ILE A 50 -1.05 9.22 -3.37
N TYR A 51 -0.60 9.79 -2.25
CA TYR A 51 -1.08 11.09 -1.79
C TYR A 51 -0.83 12.20 -2.83
N ARG A 52 0.37 12.26 -3.40
CA ARG A 52 0.73 13.25 -4.42
C ARG A 52 -0.13 13.11 -5.67
N TRP A 53 -0.37 11.88 -6.12
CA TRP A 53 -1.20 11.59 -7.29
C TRP A 53 -2.67 11.94 -7.04
N VAL A 54 -3.26 11.48 -5.93
CA VAL A 54 -4.66 11.79 -5.57
C VAL A 54 -4.87 13.29 -5.37
N LYS A 55 -3.89 13.99 -4.79
CA LYS A 55 -3.98 15.45 -4.60
C LYS A 55 -3.96 16.20 -5.94
N GLY A 56 -3.16 15.76 -6.90
CA GLY A 56 -3.00 16.40 -8.20
C GLY A 56 -4.02 15.99 -9.26
N ASN A 57 -4.88 15.01 -8.97
CA ASN A 57 -5.93 14.57 -9.90
C ASN A 57 -7.26 15.26 -9.56
N ASP A 58 -7.83 15.93 -10.57
CA ASP A 58 -9.09 16.68 -10.48
C ASP A 58 -10.33 15.78 -10.55
N GLU A 59 -10.16 14.50 -10.91
CA GLU A 59 -11.23 13.49 -10.88
C GLU A 59 -11.71 13.18 -9.44
N PHE A 60 -10.90 13.52 -8.44
CA PHE A 60 -11.24 13.36 -7.03
C PHE A 60 -11.64 14.72 -6.44
N ASN A 61 -12.87 14.83 -5.95
CA ASN A 61 -13.40 16.05 -5.32
C ASN A 61 -13.11 16.14 -3.82
#